data_AF-A0A2V8HI64-F1
#
_entry.id   AF-A0A2V8HI64-F1
#
_cell.length_a   1.000
_cell.length_b   1.000
_cell.length_c   1.000
_cell.angle_alpha   90.00
_cell.angle_beta   90.00
_cell.angle_gamma   90.00
#
_symmetry.space_group_name_H-M   'P 1'
#
loop_
_entity.id
_entity.type
_entity.pdbx_description
1 polymer ?
#
loop_
_entity_poly.entity_id
_entity_poly.type
_entity_poly.pdbx_seq_one_letter_code
_entity_poly.pdbx_strand_id
1 'polypeptide(L)'
;MNRQIILPVFIALMLVTGLGFYMMSRPKPVSTRTPVAAAPAPVVAPRPAPAPAPVPIEEPRATRRAALPVPAAAPPPAEAPARPPDLVTLHIDSDVPGAQVFVDRQFVGAAPVTTTDVKPGAHQLNVSAPGYDPYAQSIEIEPGPRDLMVRFKEVKLDAHVDVIHKHGIGSCR
;
A
#
# COMPACT_ATOMS: atom_id res chain seq x y z
N MET A 1 -54.40 -11.08 7.56
CA MET A 1 -53.17 -10.73 8.29
C MET A 1 -52.93 -9.23 8.15
N ASN A 2 -52.94 -8.46 9.24
CA ASN A 2 -52.97 -6.99 9.21
C ASN A 2 -51.63 -6.39 8.76
N ARG A 3 -51.51 -6.10 7.46
CA ARG A 3 -50.34 -5.46 6.84
C ARG A 3 -49.95 -4.12 7.49
N GLN A 4 -50.92 -3.44 8.13
CA GLN A 4 -50.73 -2.22 8.91
C GLN A 4 -49.93 -2.42 10.22
N ILE A 5 -49.89 -3.64 10.76
CA ILE A 5 -49.14 -3.97 11.99
C ILE A 5 -47.78 -4.59 11.65
N ILE A 6 -47.68 -5.30 10.52
CA ILE A 6 -46.45 -6.00 10.11
C ILE A 6 -45.33 -5.01 9.76
N LEU A 7 -45.64 -3.93 9.03
CA LEU A 7 -44.65 -2.95 8.62
C LEU A 7 -43.95 -2.24 9.79
N PRO A 8 -44.65 -1.67 10.80
CA PRO A 8 -43.98 -1.00 11.92
C PRO A 8 -43.19 -1.98 12.80
N VAL A 9 -43.65 -3.23 12.96
CA VAL A 9 -42.92 -4.25 13.72
C VAL A 9 -41.61 -4.62 13.04
N PHE A 10 -41.61 -4.75 11.70
CA PHE A 10 -40.38 -5.01 10.94
C PHE A 10 -39.38 -3.85 11.03
N ILE A 11 -39.85 -2.60 10.96
CA ILE A 11 -39.01 -1.42 11.09
C ILE A 11 -38.40 -1.36 12.50
N ALA A 12 -39.19 -1.61 13.54
CA ALA A 12 -38.70 -1.66 14.91
C ALA A 12 -37.64 -2.76 15.10
N LEU A 13 -37.86 -3.95 14.52
CA LEU A 13 -36.90 -5.06 14.58
C LEU A 13 -35.59 -4.72 13.86
N MET A 14 -35.65 -4.08 12.68
CA MET A 14 -34.46 -3.62 11.95
C MET A 14 -33.69 -2.56 12.73
N LEU A 15 -34.37 -1.63 13.39
CA LEU A 15 -33.70 -0.60 14.20
C LEU A 15 -33.02 -1.18 15.44
N VAL A 16 -33.67 -2.13 16.13
CA VAL A 16 -33.09 -2.78 17.32
C VAL A 16 -31.89 -3.66 16.94
N THR A 17 -32.01 -4.43 15.87
CA THR A 17 -30.91 -5.29 15.38
C THR A 17 -29.75 -4.46 14.82
N GLY A 18 -30.04 -3.41 14.06
CA GLY A 18 -29.05 -2.49 13.52
C GLY A 18 -28.29 -1.72 14.61
N LEU A 19 -28.99 -1.20 15.63
CA LEU A 19 -28.36 -0.49 16.74
C LEU A 19 -27.53 -1.43 17.62
N GLY A 20 -28.00 -2.67 17.83
CA GLY A 20 -27.25 -3.71 18.54
C GLY A 20 -25.95 -4.08 17.80
N PHE A 21 -26.01 -4.28 16.48
CA PHE A 21 -24.84 -4.55 15.67
C PHE A 21 -23.85 -3.38 15.66
N TYR A 22 -24.35 -2.14 15.60
CA TYR A 22 -23.53 -0.93 15.65
C TYR A 22 -22.79 -0.77 16.98
N MET A 23 -23.42 -1.11 18.10
CA MET A 23 -22.74 -1.10 19.40
C MET A 23 -21.71 -2.23 19.55
N MET A 24 -21.95 -3.40 18.95
CA MET A 24 -21.01 -4.53 18.99
C MET A 24 -19.80 -4.33 18.06
N SER A 25 -19.96 -3.53 16.99
CA SER A 25 -18.95 -3.36 15.94
C SER A 25 -17.92 -2.26 16.20
N ARG A 26 -17.81 -1.73 17.43
CA ARG A 26 -16.74 -0.77 17.74
C ARG A 26 -15.38 -1.49 17.63
N PRO A 27 -14.51 -1.14 16.66
CA PRO A 27 -13.19 -1.75 16.54
C PRO A 27 -12.37 -1.45 17.81
N LYS A 28 -11.71 -2.48 18.35
CA LYS A 28 -10.81 -2.33 19.52
C LYS A 28 -9.68 -1.35 19.13
N PRO A 29 -9.35 -0.35 19.97
CA PRO A 29 -8.22 0.53 19.69
C PRO A 29 -6.94 -0.32 19.61
N VAL A 30 -6.27 -0.27 18.46
CA VAL A 30 -4.97 -0.90 18.24
C VAL A 30 -4.01 -0.32 19.27
N SER A 31 -3.55 -1.17 20.18
CA SER A 31 -2.50 -0.84 21.14
C SER A 31 -1.21 -0.60 20.36
N THR A 32 -0.90 0.66 20.09
CA THR A 32 0.41 1.09 19.64
C THR A 32 1.42 0.69 20.72
N ARG A 33 2.10 -0.45 20.53
CA ARG A 33 3.34 -0.72 21.26
C ARG A 33 4.31 0.38 20.89
N THR A 34 4.58 1.27 21.83
CA THR A 34 5.69 2.21 21.76
C THR A 34 6.95 1.41 21.43
N PRO A 35 7.63 1.66 20.30
CA PRO A 35 8.94 1.07 20.09
C PRO A 35 9.87 1.66 21.15
N VAL A 36 10.34 0.81 22.06
CA VAL A 36 11.44 1.16 22.95
C VAL A 36 12.63 1.42 22.03
N ALA A 37 13.01 2.69 21.92
CA ALA A 37 14.21 3.11 21.22
C ALA A 37 15.38 2.30 21.76
N ALA A 38 15.98 1.48 20.90
CA ALA A 38 17.25 0.84 21.17
C ALA A 38 18.26 1.93 21.54
N ALA A 39 18.87 1.79 22.72
CA ALA A 39 19.91 2.69 23.18
C ALA A 39 21.03 2.79 22.12
N PRO A 40 21.47 3.99 21.73
CA PRO A 40 22.62 4.12 20.84
C PRO A 40 23.87 3.62 21.58
N ALA A 41 24.70 2.85 20.87
CA ALA A 41 26.00 2.40 21.34
C ALA A 41 26.89 3.61 21.76
N PRO A 42 27.76 3.46 22.77
CA PRO A 42 28.64 4.54 23.19
C PRO A 42 29.66 4.87 22.09
N VAL A 43 29.57 6.09 21.56
CA VAL A 43 30.56 6.65 20.64
C VAL A 43 31.84 6.93 21.43
N VAL A 44 32.90 6.18 21.16
CA VAL A 44 34.25 6.44 21.67
C VAL A 44 34.78 7.69 20.97
N ALA A 45 34.98 8.77 21.73
CA ALA A 45 35.56 10.00 21.22
C ALA A 45 37.03 9.78 20.79
N PRO A 46 37.45 10.22 19.58
CA PRO A 46 38.85 10.29 19.25
C PRO A 46 39.55 11.41 20.06
N ARG A 47 40.77 11.11 20.49
CA ARG A 47 41.67 11.98 21.27
C ARG A 47 41.90 13.32 20.53
N PRO A 48 41.94 14.48 21.21
CA PRO A 48 42.23 15.75 20.56
C PRO A 48 43.69 15.77 20.10
N ALA A 49 43.93 16.05 18.81
CA ALA A 49 45.25 16.40 18.32
C ALA A 49 45.58 17.87 18.74
N PRO A 50 46.82 18.16 19.15
CA PRO A 50 47.22 19.50 19.56
C PRO A 50 47.25 20.47 18.38
N ALA A 51 46.68 21.66 18.58
CA ALA A 51 46.66 22.74 17.60
C ALA A 51 48.09 23.23 17.27
N PRO A 52 48.47 23.38 16.00
CA PRO A 52 49.62 24.18 15.62
C PRO A 52 49.28 25.68 15.64
N ALA A 53 50.23 26.47 16.15
CA ALA A 53 50.18 27.90 16.42
C ALA A 53 49.83 28.79 15.21
N PRO A 54 49.34 30.04 15.42
CA PRO A 54 49.00 30.96 14.34
C PRO A 54 50.26 31.56 13.71
N VAL A 55 50.38 31.50 12.38
CA VAL A 55 51.37 32.25 11.61
C VAL A 55 50.75 33.56 11.06
N PRO A 56 51.45 34.72 11.18
CA PRO A 56 50.93 36.04 10.80
C PRO A 56 50.77 36.32 9.29
N ILE A 57 49.63 36.96 8.96
CA ILE A 57 49.34 38.02 7.97
C ILE A 57 50.36 38.26 6.83
N GLU A 58 49.91 38.15 5.59
CA GLU A 58 50.42 38.97 4.47
C GLU A 58 49.30 39.33 3.47
N GLU A 59 48.92 40.62 3.43
CA GLU A 59 48.02 41.21 2.42
C GLU A 59 48.86 41.81 1.27
N PRO A 60 48.64 41.41 0.01
CA PRO A 60 49.02 42.25 -1.13
C PRO A 60 47.83 43.07 -1.66
N ARG A 61 47.96 44.36 -1.41
CA ARG A 61 47.20 45.48 -1.95
C ARG A 61 47.20 45.50 -3.50
N ALA A 62 45.98 45.51 -4.04
CA ALA A 62 45.50 46.24 -5.22
C ALA A 62 46.30 46.19 -6.54
N THR A 63 45.62 45.74 -7.60
CA THR A 63 45.57 46.53 -8.84
C THR A 63 44.15 46.60 -9.40
N ARG A 64 43.67 47.83 -9.40
CA ARG A 64 42.43 48.38 -9.93
C ARG A 64 42.37 48.24 -11.46
N ARG A 65 41.24 47.76 -11.99
CA ARG A 65 40.69 48.21 -13.28
C ARG A 65 39.16 48.36 -13.16
N ALA A 66 38.72 49.61 -13.18
CA ALA A 66 37.38 50.03 -13.57
C ALA A 66 37.19 49.76 -15.07
N ALA A 67 36.03 49.56 -15.69
CA ALA A 67 34.62 49.52 -15.31
C ALA A 67 33.84 48.99 -16.52
N LEU A 68 32.67 48.37 -16.31
CA LEU A 68 31.49 48.51 -17.17
C LEU A 68 30.24 48.28 -16.29
N PRO A 69 29.22 49.15 -16.30
CA PRO A 69 27.94 48.89 -15.64
C PRO A 69 26.85 48.58 -16.66
N VAL A 70 26.40 47.34 -16.77
CA VAL A 70 25.06 47.00 -17.31
C VAL A 70 24.68 45.56 -16.88
N PRO A 71 23.40 45.17 -16.91
CA PRO A 71 22.46 45.16 -15.79
C PRO A 71 22.14 43.72 -15.30
N ALA A 72 21.68 43.60 -14.06
CA ALA A 72 21.11 42.35 -13.56
C ALA A 72 19.84 41.98 -14.36
N ALA A 73 19.91 40.95 -15.21
CA ALA A 73 18.77 40.09 -15.57
C ALA A 73 19.20 38.99 -16.56
N ALA A 74 19.51 37.81 -16.03
CA ALA A 74 18.65 36.64 -16.24
C ALA A 74 19.04 35.60 -15.18
N PRO A 75 18.13 35.19 -14.28
CA PRO A 75 18.37 33.96 -13.53
C PRO A 75 18.56 32.81 -14.53
N PRO A 76 19.40 31.81 -14.24
CA PRO A 76 19.44 30.58 -15.04
C PRO A 76 18.00 30.06 -15.17
N PRO A 77 17.58 29.50 -16.32
CA PRO A 77 16.27 28.89 -16.43
C PRO A 77 16.05 28.02 -15.21
N ALA A 78 15.09 28.43 -14.37
CA ALA A 78 14.61 27.62 -13.29
C ALA A 78 14.31 26.26 -13.92
N GLU A 79 15.11 25.29 -13.52
CA GLU A 79 14.84 23.87 -13.59
C GLU A 79 13.33 23.70 -13.56
N ALA A 80 12.76 23.25 -14.69
CA ALA A 80 11.35 22.91 -14.76
C ALA A 80 11.04 22.09 -13.51
N PRO A 81 10.00 22.42 -12.72
CA PRO A 81 9.75 21.71 -11.48
C PRO A 81 9.78 20.24 -11.81
N ALA A 82 10.73 19.51 -11.21
CA ALA A 82 10.79 18.07 -11.28
C ALA A 82 9.37 17.63 -10.96
N ARG A 83 8.68 17.10 -11.99
CA ARG A 83 7.29 16.65 -11.85
C ARG A 83 7.29 15.80 -10.59
N PRO A 84 6.44 16.10 -9.59
CA PRO A 84 6.44 15.33 -8.36
C PRO A 84 6.40 13.86 -8.78
N PRO A 85 7.26 13.01 -8.20
CA PRO A 85 7.34 11.63 -8.62
C PRO A 85 5.92 11.07 -8.60
N ASP A 86 5.57 10.35 -9.65
CA ASP A 86 4.31 9.65 -9.84
C ASP A 86 4.19 8.52 -8.78
N LEU A 87 4.32 8.88 -7.50
CA LEU A 87 4.31 8.00 -6.35
C LEU A 87 2.87 7.56 -6.18
N VAL A 88 2.63 6.35 -6.62
CA VAL A 88 1.44 5.61 -6.27
C VAL A 88 1.75 4.87 -4.98
N THR A 89 0.83 4.89 -4.02
CA THR A 89 0.86 3.95 -2.90
C THR A 89 -0.37 3.09 -3.01
N LEU A 90 -0.19 1.81 -3.34
CA LEU A 90 -1.28 0.87 -3.47
C LEU A 90 -1.29 -0.08 -2.27
N HIS A 91 -2.36 -0.04 -1.49
CA HIS A 91 -2.61 -0.96 -0.40
C HIS A 91 -3.61 -2.03 -0.85
N ILE A 92 -3.20 -3.30 -0.77
CA ILE A 92 -4.03 -4.44 -1.17
C ILE A 92 -4.26 -5.33 0.05
N ASP A 93 -5.52 -5.46 0.44
CA ASP A 93 -5.99 -6.35 1.49
C ASP A 93 -6.87 -7.47 0.91
N SER A 94 -6.95 -8.59 1.62
CA SER A 94 -7.64 -9.81 1.18
C SER A 94 -8.31 -10.50 2.37
N ASP A 95 -9.51 -11.02 2.15
CA ASP A 95 -10.22 -11.85 3.13
C ASP A 95 -9.49 -13.18 3.41
N VAL A 96 -8.72 -13.69 2.45
CA VAL A 96 -7.84 -14.85 2.62
C VAL A 96 -6.42 -14.37 2.97
N PRO A 97 -5.88 -14.74 4.14
CA PRO A 97 -4.54 -14.35 4.55
C PRO A 97 -3.49 -15.03 3.66
N GLY A 98 -2.46 -14.28 3.26
CA GLY A 98 -1.36 -14.81 2.46
C GLY A 98 -1.70 -15.04 0.99
N ALA A 99 -2.82 -14.50 0.51
CA ALA A 99 -3.16 -14.53 -0.91
C ALA A 99 -2.06 -13.85 -1.74
N GLN A 100 -1.63 -14.50 -2.83
CA GLN A 100 -0.55 -14.01 -3.67
C GLN A 100 -1.07 -12.91 -4.61
N VAL A 101 -0.44 -11.73 -4.56
CA VAL A 101 -0.82 -10.55 -5.33
C VAL A 101 0.14 -10.36 -6.49
N PHE A 102 -0.42 -10.23 -7.69
CA PHE A 102 0.28 -9.95 -8.92
C PHE A 102 -0.30 -8.71 -9.60
N VAL A 103 0.56 -7.79 -10.02
CA VAL A 103 0.19 -6.61 -10.81
C VAL A 103 0.88 -6.72 -12.16
N ASP A 104 0.12 -6.72 -13.25
CA ASP A 104 0.62 -6.94 -14.61
C ASP A 104 1.45 -8.22 -14.79
N ARG A 105 1.08 -9.26 -14.04
CA ARG A 105 1.80 -10.56 -13.94
C ARG A 105 3.12 -10.50 -13.17
N GLN A 106 3.48 -9.36 -12.58
CA GLN A 106 4.62 -9.24 -11.67
C GLN A 106 4.18 -9.53 -10.24
N PHE A 107 4.87 -10.45 -9.56
CA PHE A 107 4.60 -10.75 -8.16
C PHE A 107 5.02 -9.58 -7.27
N VAL A 108 4.08 -9.08 -6.46
CA VAL A 108 4.30 -7.92 -5.58
C VAL A 108 4.45 -8.37 -4.13
N GLY A 109 3.73 -9.42 -3.72
CA GLY A 109 3.79 -9.95 -2.37
C GLY A 109 2.55 -10.76 -1.99
N ALA A 110 2.46 -11.13 -0.72
CA ALA A 110 1.29 -11.78 -0.15
C ALA A 110 0.44 -10.76 0.63
N ALA A 111 -0.88 -10.80 0.47
CA ALA A 111 -1.80 -9.88 1.13
C ALA A 111 -1.84 -10.12 2.66
N PRO A 112 -1.87 -9.06 3.50
CA PRO A 112 -1.88 -7.65 3.12
C PRO A 112 -0.51 -7.12 2.66
N VAL A 113 -0.49 -6.38 1.55
CA VAL A 113 0.73 -5.81 0.96
C VAL A 113 0.51 -4.35 0.57
N THR A 114 1.54 -3.53 0.77
CA THR A 114 1.58 -2.15 0.28
C THR A 114 2.74 -2.02 -0.70
N THR A 115 2.49 -1.50 -1.89
CA THR A 115 3.52 -1.31 -2.93
C THR A 115 3.53 0.13 -3.44
N THR A 116 4.72 0.60 -3.78
CA THR A 116 4.94 1.93 -4.38
C THR A 116 5.60 1.87 -5.77
N ASP A 117 5.87 0.67 -6.27
CA ASP A 117 6.61 0.43 -7.52
C ASP A 117 5.69 0.34 -8.76
N VAL A 118 4.43 0.75 -8.62
CA VAL A 118 3.44 0.72 -9.69
C VAL A 118 3.28 2.11 -10.27
N LYS A 119 3.29 2.22 -11.60
CA LYS A 119 3.07 3.50 -12.29
C LYS A 119 1.57 3.85 -12.25
N PRO A 120 1.20 5.12 -12.42
CA PRO A 120 -0.18 5.48 -12.69
C PRO A 120 -0.62 4.94 -14.07
N GLY A 121 -1.88 4.52 -14.16
CA GLY A 121 -2.51 4.01 -15.38
C GLY A 121 -3.37 2.78 -15.15
N ALA A 122 -3.83 2.19 -16.25
CA ALA A 122 -4.57 0.94 -16.25
C ALA A 122 -3.64 -0.26 -16.01
N HIS A 123 -3.91 -1.03 -14.96
CA HIS A 123 -3.15 -2.20 -14.55
C HIS A 123 -4.06 -3.41 -14.35
N GLN A 124 -3.54 -4.61 -14.60
CA GLN A 124 -4.23 -5.87 -14.34
C GLN A 124 -3.81 -6.42 -12.98
N LEU A 125 -4.75 -6.43 -12.04
CA LEU A 125 -4.56 -7.02 -10.72
C LEU A 125 -5.05 -8.47 -10.73
N ASN A 126 -4.14 -9.40 -10.46
CA ASN A 126 -4.45 -10.80 -10.27
C ASN A 126 -4.11 -11.20 -8.83
N VAL A 127 -5.07 -11.79 -8.13
CA VAL A 127 -4.85 -12.30 -6.77
C VAL A 127 -5.27 -13.77 -6.73
N SER A 128 -4.40 -14.63 -6.20
CA SER A 128 -4.64 -16.06 -6.13
C SER A 128 -4.39 -16.62 -4.74
N ALA A 129 -5.25 -17.53 -4.31
CA ALA A 129 -5.13 -18.24 -3.04
C ALA A 129 -5.45 -19.73 -3.24
N PRO A 130 -4.78 -20.65 -2.52
CA PRO A 130 -5.07 -22.07 -2.61
C PRO A 130 -6.52 -22.39 -2.20
N GLY A 131 -7.24 -23.17 -3.02
CA GLY A 131 -8.63 -23.57 -2.74
C GLY A 131 -9.70 -22.53 -3.11
N TYR A 132 -9.31 -21.42 -3.72
CA TYR A 132 -10.23 -20.37 -4.19
C TYR A 132 -10.07 -20.13 -5.69
N ASP A 133 -11.11 -19.59 -6.33
CA ASP A 133 -11.00 -19.13 -7.71
C ASP A 133 -10.08 -17.91 -7.79
N PRO A 134 -9.17 -17.83 -8.79
CA PRO A 134 -8.31 -16.68 -8.96
C PRO A 134 -9.16 -15.43 -9.26
N TYR A 135 -8.83 -14.33 -8.58
CA TYR A 135 -9.45 -13.04 -8.79
C TYR A 135 -8.64 -12.23 -9.79
N ALA A 136 -9.28 -11.70 -10.82
CA ALA A 136 -8.64 -10.84 -11.82
C ALA A 136 -9.50 -9.59 -12.06
N GLN A 137 -8.91 -8.40 -11.96
CA GLN A 137 -9.59 -7.13 -12.16
C GLN A 137 -8.66 -6.10 -12.82
N SER A 138 -9.17 -5.40 -13.83
CA SER A 138 -8.51 -4.20 -14.36
C SER A 138 -8.77 -3.02 -13.43
N ILE A 139 -7.71 -2.38 -12.94
CA ILE A 139 -7.78 -1.21 -12.06
C ILE A 139 -7.12 0.00 -12.73
N GLU A 140 -7.73 1.17 -12.61
CA GLU A 140 -7.11 2.43 -12.99
C GLU A 140 -6.46 3.06 -11.75
N ILE A 141 -5.14 3.20 -11.79
CA ILE A 141 -4.32 3.70 -10.71
C ILE A 141 -3.98 5.15 -10.98
N GLU A 142 -4.41 6.04 -10.09
CA GLU A 142 -4.02 7.45 -10.12
C GLU A 142 -2.86 7.71 -9.15
N PRO A 143 -2.08 8.78 -9.34
CA PRO A 143 -1.05 9.17 -8.38
C PRO A 143 -1.65 9.38 -6.98
N GLY A 144 -0.97 8.87 -5.95
CA GLY A 144 -1.41 8.96 -4.56
C GLY A 144 -1.84 7.64 -3.92
N PRO A 145 -2.43 7.70 -2.71
CA PRO A 145 -2.83 6.50 -1.96
C PRO A 145 -4.14 5.92 -2.49
N ARG A 146 -4.17 4.59 -2.69
CA ARG A 146 -5.34 3.81 -3.09
C ARG A 146 -5.42 2.54 -2.24
N ASP A 147 -6.59 2.27 -1.69
CA ASP A 147 -6.88 1.05 -0.92
C ASP A 147 -7.81 0.13 -1.71
N LEU A 148 -7.42 -1.14 -1.87
CA LEU A 148 -8.18 -2.18 -2.55
C LEU A 148 -8.43 -3.35 -1.59
N MET A 149 -9.69 -3.74 -1.46
CA MET A 149 -10.11 -4.91 -0.69
C MET A 149 -10.58 -5.99 -1.65
N VAL A 150 -9.88 -7.10 -1.69
CA VAL A 150 -10.22 -8.26 -2.52
C VAL A 150 -10.98 -9.28 -1.69
N ARG A 151 -12.04 -9.85 -2.28
CA ARG A 151 -12.83 -10.92 -1.67
C ARG A 151 -12.88 -12.13 -2.57
N PHE A 152 -12.43 -13.27 -2.06
CA PHE A 152 -12.43 -14.51 -2.81
C PHE A 152 -13.82 -15.18 -2.82
N LYS A 153 -14.14 -15.84 -3.93
CA LYS A 153 -15.29 -16.75 -4.00
C LYS A 153 -14.80 -18.15 -3.65
N GLU A 154 -15.45 -18.78 -2.69
CA GLU A 154 -15.16 -20.17 -2.32
C GLU A 154 -15.58 -21.11 -3.46
N VAL A 155 -14.65 -21.96 -3.91
CA VAL A 155 -14.93 -23.00 -4.89
C VAL A 155 -15.24 -24.28 -4.15
N LYS A 156 -16.53 -24.55 -3.95
CA LYS A 156 -16.95 -25.86 -3.47
C LYS A 156 -16.91 -26.82 -4.64
N LEU A 157 -15.88 -27.66 -4.67
CA LEU A 157 -15.71 -28.72 -5.67
C LEU A 157 -16.66 -29.90 -5.36
N ASP A 158 -17.97 -29.62 -5.27
CA ASP A 158 -19.00 -30.62 -4.95
C ASP A 158 -19.33 -31.53 -6.16
N ALA A 159 -18.75 -31.24 -7.32
CA ALA A 159 -18.90 -32.03 -8.54
C ALA A 159 -17.98 -33.24 -8.51
N HIS A 160 -18.51 -34.39 -8.09
CA HIS A 160 -17.91 -35.67 -8.40
C HIS A 160 -18.17 -35.97 -9.87
N VAL A 161 -17.12 -36.26 -10.63
CA VAL A 161 -17.26 -36.77 -11.99
C VAL A 161 -17.51 -38.27 -11.86
N ASP A 162 -18.67 -38.73 -12.34
CA ASP A 162 -18.97 -40.16 -12.41
C ASP A 162 -17.99 -40.84 -13.37
N VAL A 163 -16.98 -41.50 -12.82
CA VAL A 163 -16.09 -42.36 -13.59
C VAL A 163 -16.83 -43.67 -13.87
N ILE A 164 -17.55 -43.70 -14.99
CA ILE A 164 -18.16 -44.94 -15.50
C ILE A 164 -17.04 -45.87 -15.95
N HIS A 165 -16.69 -46.83 -15.11
CA HIS A 165 -15.80 -47.92 -15.49
C HIS A 165 -16.56 -48.85 -16.44
N LYS A 166 -16.21 -48.81 -17.72
CA LYS A 166 -16.72 -49.75 -18.73
C LYS A 166 -16.01 -51.09 -18.56
N HIS A 167 -16.59 -51.99 -17.77
CA HIS A 167 -16.17 -53.39 -17.74
C HIS A 167 -16.88 -54.17 -18.87
N GLY A 168 -16.12 -54.97 -19.61
CA GLY A 168 -16.61 -55.69 -20.80
C GLY A 168 -17.60 -56.83 -20.52
N ILE A 169 -17.90 -57.13 -19.25
CA ILE A 169 -18.80 -58.21 -18.85
C ILE A 169 -19.52 -57.78 -17.56
N GLY A 170 -20.78 -57.34 -17.68
CA GLY A 170 -21.73 -57.21 -16.58
C GLY A 170 -21.62 -55.95 -15.71
N SER A 171 -22.74 -55.25 -15.50
CA SER A 171 -22.89 -54.20 -14.49
C SER A 171 -23.08 -54.84 -13.11
N CYS A 172 -22.14 -54.64 -12.18
CA CYS A 172 -22.35 -54.98 -10.77
C CYS A 172 -23.19 -53.87 -10.12
N ARG A 173 -24.35 -54.24 -9.56
CA ARG A 173 -25.27 -53.37 -8.82
C ARG A 173 -25.06 -53.55 -7.32
#